data_AF-A0A9Q3JQ10-F1
#
_entry.id   AF-A0A9Q3JQ10-F1
#
_cell.length_a   1.000
_cell.length_b   1.000
_cell.length_c   1.000
_cell.angle_alpha   90.00
_cell.angle_beta   90.00
_cell.angle_gamma   90.00
#
_symmetry.space_group_name_H-M   'P 1'
#
loop_
_entity.id
_entity.type
_entity.pdbx_description
1 polymer ?
#
loop_
_entity_poly.entity_id
_entity_poly.type
_entity_poly.pdbx_seq_one_letter_code
_entity_poly.pdbx_strand_id
1 'polypeptide(L)'
;MDSSKVQQILNWPQPRNIKALQYFLGFANFYHHFIKNYSKKITSLNSLLKKYYPFIFNEEALSQFQILKEAFTTAPILAHFNPSLPTIVETDASDYALGAVLSQLNDSGKHPIAFDSCKLLPDELNYEIHDKELLGIVWALKHWRAFLLSLSNPF
;
A
#
# COMPACT_ATOMS: atom_id res chain seq x y z
N MET A 1 -8.80 3.97 -8.99
CA MET A 1 -8.98 4.56 -7.63
C MET A 1 -10.25 5.38 -7.63
N ASP A 2 -10.99 5.41 -6.51
CA ASP A 2 -11.91 6.52 -6.28
C ASP A 2 -11.13 7.83 -6.35
N SER A 3 -11.63 8.80 -7.13
CA SER A 3 -11.03 10.13 -7.31
C SER A 3 -10.69 10.80 -5.96
N SER A 4 -11.47 10.51 -4.92
CA SER A 4 -11.26 10.92 -3.54
C SER A 4 -9.89 10.52 -2.97
N LYS A 5 -9.46 9.25 -3.12
CA LYS A 5 -8.19 8.77 -2.55
C LYS A 5 -6.98 9.34 -3.29
N VAL A 6 -7.07 9.47 -4.63
CA VAL A 6 -6.02 10.15 -5.43
C VAL A 6 -5.85 11.60 -4.98
N GLN A 7 -6.96 12.31 -4.79
CA GLN A 7 -6.91 13.69 -4.35
C GLN A 7 -6.36 13.86 -2.94
N GLN A 8 -6.64 12.93 -2.03
CA GLN A 8 -6.01 12.94 -0.70
C GLN A 8 -4.49 12.81 -0.78
N ILE A 9 -3.98 11.96 -1.66
CA ILE A 9 -2.53 11.82 -1.87
C ILE A 9 -1.95 13.07 -2.52
N LEU A 10 -2.60 13.62 -3.55
CA LEU A 10 -2.18 14.87 -4.21
C LEU A 10 -2.17 16.07 -3.26
N ASN A 11 -3.11 16.11 -2.32
CA ASN A 11 -3.21 17.18 -1.32
C ASN A 11 -2.41 16.90 -0.04
N TRP A 12 -1.65 15.79 0.00
CA TRP A 12 -0.88 15.44 1.19
C TRP A 12 0.11 16.57 1.53
N PRO A 13 0.06 17.12 2.76
CA PRO A 13 0.84 18.28 3.13
C PRO A 13 2.33 17.95 3.20
N GLN A 14 3.18 18.93 2.89
CA GLN A 14 4.62 18.76 3.04
C GLN A 14 4.98 18.41 4.49
N PRO A 15 5.75 17.33 4.73
CA PRO A 15 6.17 16.96 6.07
C PRO A 15 7.02 18.05 6.73
N ARG A 16 6.59 18.49 7.93
CA ARG A 16 7.30 19.51 8.72
C ARG A 16 8.19 18.93 9.82
N ASN A 17 8.13 17.63 10.04
CA ASN A 17 8.92 16.93 11.04
C ASN A 17 9.12 15.45 10.66
N ILE A 18 10.02 14.78 11.39
CA ILE A 18 10.37 13.37 11.19
C ILE A 18 9.13 12.47 11.26
N LYS A 19 8.25 12.67 12.25
CA LYS A 19 7.04 11.85 12.40
C LYS A 19 6.14 11.95 11.17
N ALA A 20 5.84 13.17 10.71
CA ALA A 20 5.03 13.41 9.52
C ALA A 20 5.63 12.76 8.27
N LEU A 21 6.97 12.78 8.14
CA LEU A 21 7.65 12.12 7.03
C LEU A 21 7.56 10.60 7.15
N GLN A 22 7.72 10.03 8.35
CA GLN A 22 7.55 8.60 8.59
C GLN A 22 6.13 8.12 8.28
N TYR A 23 5.10 8.90 8.62
CA TYR A 23 3.72 8.58 8.25
C TYR A 23 3.54 8.51 6.72
N PHE A 24 4.06 9.50 6.01
CA PHE A 24 4.00 9.51 4.55
C PHE A 24 4.78 8.35 3.92
N LEU A 25 5.99 8.06 4.41
CA LEU A 25 6.81 6.97 3.89
C LEU A 25 6.24 5.59 4.24
N GLY A 26 5.59 5.44 5.40
CA GLY A 26 4.86 4.23 5.76
C GLY A 26 3.70 3.97 4.80
N PHE A 27 2.90 5.01 4.52
CA PHE A 27 1.87 4.96 3.49
C PHE A 27 2.47 4.62 2.12
N ALA A 28 3.56 5.29 1.73
CA ALA A 28 4.18 5.09 0.43
C ALA A 28 4.77 3.68 0.25
N ASN A 29 5.30 3.10 1.33
CA ASN A 29 5.84 1.74 1.33
C ASN A 29 4.77 0.70 1.04
N PHE A 30 3.52 0.92 1.47
CA PHE A 30 2.42 0.00 1.17
C PHE A 30 2.19 -0.15 -0.35
N TYR A 31 2.48 0.89 -1.13
CA TYR A 31 2.24 0.95 -2.57
C TYR A 31 3.52 0.87 -3.42
N HIS A 32 4.67 0.58 -2.81
CA HIS A 32 5.96 0.71 -3.49
C HIS A 32 6.10 -0.17 -4.74
N HIS A 33 5.48 -1.36 -4.74
CA HIS A 33 5.51 -2.31 -5.87
C HIS A 33 4.91 -1.72 -7.16
N PHE A 34 4.05 -0.72 -7.05
CA PHE A 34 3.37 -0.10 -8.20
C PHE A 34 4.08 1.15 -8.70
N ILE A 35 5.05 1.65 -7.94
CA ILE A 35 5.81 2.84 -8.27
C ILE A 35 7.14 2.44 -8.89
N LYS A 36 7.28 2.69 -10.20
CA LYS A 36 8.53 2.46 -10.92
C LYS A 36 9.67 3.24 -10.27
N ASN A 37 10.80 2.55 -10.04
CA ASN A 37 12.00 3.10 -9.39
C ASN A 37 11.73 3.68 -7.98
N TYR A 38 10.77 3.12 -7.23
CA TYR A 38 10.41 3.59 -5.89
C TYR A 38 11.62 3.80 -4.98
N SER A 39 12.50 2.79 -4.87
CA SER A 39 13.69 2.86 -4.02
C SER A 39 14.54 4.09 -4.30
N LYS A 40 14.70 4.47 -5.58
CA LYS A 40 15.45 5.68 -5.98
C LYS A 40 14.73 6.96 -5.54
N LYS A 41 13.40 7.00 -5.61
CA LYS A 41 12.57 8.16 -5.23
C LYS A 41 12.57 8.39 -3.71
N ILE A 42 12.62 7.33 -2.91
CA ILE A 42 12.61 7.45 -1.44
C ILE A 42 13.99 7.67 -0.83
N THR A 43 15.10 7.47 -1.56
CA THR A 43 16.45 7.61 -1.01
C THR A 43 16.69 8.96 -0.34
N SER A 44 16.37 10.06 -1.04
CA SER A 44 16.55 11.42 -0.51
C SER A 44 15.56 11.75 0.61
N LEU A 45 14.44 11.03 0.73
CA LEU A 45 13.49 11.19 1.84
C LEU A 45 13.93 10.37 3.06
N ASN A 46 14.42 9.15 2.87
CA ASN A 46 14.94 8.31 3.94
C ASN A 46 16.21 8.88 4.58
N SER A 47 17.02 9.65 3.83
CA SER A 47 18.19 10.32 4.39
C SER A 47 17.81 11.32 5.49
N LEU A 48 16.63 11.93 5.41
CA LEU A 48 16.09 12.86 6.43
C LEU A 48 15.67 12.16 7.73
N LEU A 49 15.59 10.83 7.73
CA LEU A 49 15.27 10.03 8.92
C LEU A 49 16.51 9.61 9.72
N LYS A 50 17.72 9.88 9.22
CA LYS A 50 18.96 9.48 9.90
C LYS A 50 19.11 10.22 11.23
N LYS A 51 19.47 9.46 12.28
CA LYS A 51 19.79 10.03 13.60
C LYS A 51 20.97 10.99 13.48
N TYR A 52 20.99 12.01 14.35
CA TYR A 52 22.05 13.01 14.52
C TYR A 52 22.12 14.15 13.50
N TYR A 53 21.23 14.20 12.52
CA TYR A 53 21.12 15.33 11.59
C TYR A 53 19.85 16.15 11.85
N PRO A 54 19.90 17.49 11.73
CA PRO A 54 18.70 18.32 11.79
C PRO A 54 17.77 17.98 10.63
N PHE A 55 16.46 17.95 10.89
CA PHE A 55 15.45 17.76 9.85
C PHE A 55 15.37 19.00 8.97
N ILE A 56 16.02 18.95 7.80
CA ILE A 56 16.01 20.03 6.80
C ILE A 56 15.33 19.49 5.54
N PHE A 57 14.09 19.90 5.32
CA PHE A 57 13.34 19.53 4.13
C PHE A 57 13.73 20.46 2.97
N ASN A 58 14.85 20.15 2.32
CA ASN A 58 15.44 20.94 1.25
C ASN A 58 14.69 20.78 -0.10
N GLU A 59 15.11 21.53 -1.12
CA GLU A 59 14.52 21.49 -2.46
C GLU A 59 14.59 20.11 -3.11
N GLU A 60 15.66 19.35 -2.87
CA GLU A 60 15.80 17.98 -3.38
C GLU A 60 14.73 17.05 -2.78
N ALA A 61 14.55 17.10 -1.45
CA ALA A 61 13.51 16.33 -0.76
C ALA A 61 12.11 16.75 -1.21
N LEU A 62 11.88 18.05 -1.43
CA LEU A 62 10.61 18.54 -1.97
C LEU A 62 10.34 18.02 -3.38
N SER A 63 11.35 18.04 -4.25
CA SER A 63 11.25 17.48 -5.60
C SER A 63 10.93 15.98 -5.55
N GLN A 64 11.65 15.19 -4.74
CA GLN A 64 11.37 13.75 -4.61
C GLN A 64 9.98 13.48 -4.01
N PHE A 65 9.54 14.29 -3.05
CA PHE A 65 8.20 14.20 -2.47
C PHE A 65 7.11 14.45 -3.52
N GLN A 66 7.24 15.49 -4.35
CA GLN A 66 6.30 15.77 -5.44
C GLN A 66 6.30 14.67 -6.51
N ILE A 67 7.49 14.22 -6.93
CA ILE A 67 7.64 13.12 -7.89
C ILE A 67 6.97 11.84 -7.36
N LEU A 68 7.06 11.58 -6.05
CA LEU A 68 6.43 10.41 -5.45
C LEU A 68 4.90 10.56 -5.40
N LYS A 69 4.39 11.76 -5.09
CA LYS A 69 2.94 12.09 -5.15
C LYS A 69 2.37 11.91 -6.55
N GLU A 70 3.09 12.33 -7.59
CA GLU A 70 2.70 12.12 -9.00
C GLU A 70 2.81 10.65 -9.42
N ALA A 71 3.78 9.91 -8.88
CA ALA A 71 3.86 8.48 -9.13
C ALA A 71 2.62 7.74 -8.59
N PHE A 72 2.02 8.22 -7.50
CA PHE A 72 0.74 7.72 -6.99
C PHE A 72 -0.46 8.04 -7.87
N THR A 73 -0.36 8.94 -8.84
CA THR A 73 -1.47 9.22 -9.79
C THR A 73 -1.30 8.50 -11.12
N THR A 74 -0.07 8.09 -11.45
CA THR A 74 0.30 7.49 -12.73
C THR A 74 0.67 6.01 -12.65
N ALA A 75 0.90 5.48 -11.45
CA ALA A 75 1.03 4.04 -11.25
C ALA A 75 -0.24 3.32 -11.80
N PRO A 76 -0.13 2.06 -12.26
CA PRO A 76 -1.31 1.24 -12.55
C PRO A 76 -2.01 0.92 -11.23
N ILE A 77 -2.75 1.89 -10.71
CA ILE A 77 -3.15 1.93 -9.31
C ILE A 77 -4.21 0.90 -8.99
N LEU A 78 -5.01 0.45 -9.98
CA LEU A 78 -5.83 -0.75 -9.95
C LEU A 78 -6.12 -1.15 -11.41
N ALA A 79 -5.79 -2.37 -11.82
CA ALA A 79 -6.29 -2.91 -13.08
C ALA A 79 -7.75 -3.37 -12.91
N HIS A 80 -8.49 -3.41 -14.01
CA HIS A 80 -9.83 -4.02 -13.99
C HIS A 80 -9.69 -5.52 -13.75
N PHE A 81 -10.51 -6.04 -12.83
CA PHE A 81 -10.58 -7.47 -12.58
C PHE A 81 -10.99 -8.21 -13.84
N ASN A 82 -10.23 -9.23 -14.22
CA ASN A 82 -10.55 -10.13 -15.31
C ASN A 82 -10.68 -11.57 -14.76
N PRO A 83 -11.89 -12.17 -14.75
CA PRO A 83 -12.14 -13.53 -14.27
C PRO A 83 -11.22 -14.63 -14.82
N SER A 84 -10.65 -14.41 -16.01
CA SER A 84 -9.82 -15.38 -16.72
C SER A 84 -8.33 -15.30 -16.36
N LEU A 85 -7.91 -14.31 -15.57
CA LEU A 85 -6.50 -14.16 -15.17
C LEU A 85 -6.22 -14.82 -13.81
N PRO A 86 -5.03 -15.44 -13.64
CA PRO A 86 -4.61 -15.94 -12.34
C PRO A 86 -4.63 -14.83 -11.28
N THR A 87 -5.28 -15.12 -10.16
CA THR A 87 -5.52 -14.16 -9.09
C THR A 87 -4.75 -14.56 -7.83
N ILE A 88 -4.09 -13.59 -7.20
CA ILE A 88 -3.26 -13.74 -6.00
C ILE A 88 -3.84 -12.84 -4.91
N VAL A 89 -4.08 -13.41 -3.73
CA VAL A 89 -4.39 -12.65 -2.52
C VAL A 89 -3.17 -12.71 -1.60
N GLU A 90 -2.65 -11.55 -1.21
CA GLU A 90 -1.62 -11.42 -0.19
C GLU A 90 -2.21 -10.70 1.01
N THR A 91 -1.82 -11.15 2.20
CA THR A 91 -2.24 -10.55 3.47
C THR A 91 -1.02 -10.32 4.34
N ASP A 92 -1.12 -9.34 5.22
CA ASP A 92 -0.13 -9.01 6.24
C ASP A 92 -0.87 -8.61 7.51
N ALA A 93 -0.35 -9.01 8.67
CA ALA A 93 -0.91 -8.64 9.96
C ALA A 93 0.13 -7.91 10.82
N SER A 94 -0.35 -6.87 11.50
CA SER A 94 0.42 -6.15 12.51
C SER A 94 -0.25 -6.27 13.88
N ASP A 95 0.39 -5.71 14.90
CA ASP A 95 -0.19 -5.68 16.25
C ASP A 95 -1.54 -4.97 16.32
N TYR A 96 -1.85 -4.09 15.36
CA TYR A 96 -3.00 -3.18 15.42
C TYR A 96 -3.97 -3.27 14.23
N ALA A 97 -3.54 -3.84 13.11
CA ALA A 97 -4.27 -3.78 11.86
C ALA A 97 -3.91 -4.94 10.93
N LEU A 98 -4.84 -5.26 10.03
CA LEU A 98 -4.68 -6.19 8.92
C LEU A 98 -4.57 -5.40 7.61
N GLY A 99 -3.78 -5.92 6.68
CA GLY A 99 -3.68 -5.43 5.31
C GLY A 99 -3.86 -6.58 4.32
N ALA A 100 -4.44 -6.29 3.16
CA ALA A 100 -4.53 -7.24 2.07
C ALA A 100 -4.39 -6.56 0.70
N VAL A 101 -3.92 -7.34 -0.28
CA VAL A 101 -3.83 -6.98 -1.69
C VAL A 101 -4.41 -8.10 -2.56
N LEU A 102 -5.37 -7.76 -3.41
CA LEU A 102 -5.84 -8.61 -4.51
C LEU A 102 -5.07 -8.22 -5.76
N SER A 103 -4.40 -9.17 -6.41
CA SER A 103 -3.64 -8.94 -7.65
C SER A 103 -3.95 -9.97 -8.72
N GLN A 104 -3.69 -9.63 -9.97
CA GLN A 104 -3.77 -10.55 -11.11
C GLN A 104 -2.47 -10.57 -11.90
N LEU A 105 -2.13 -11.74 -12.41
CA LEU A 105 -1.00 -11.92 -13.32
C LEU A 105 -1.47 -11.73 -14.77
N ASN A 106 -0.76 -10.90 -15.52
CA ASN A 106 -0.91 -10.75 -16.97
C ASN A 106 0.46 -10.78 -17.66
N ASP A 107 0.50 -10.57 -18.98
CA ASP A 107 1.73 -10.60 -19.78
C ASP A 107 2.81 -9.60 -19.32
N SER A 108 2.39 -8.54 -18.63
CA SER A 108 3.29 -7.51 -18.08
C SER A 108 3.63 -7.73 -16.60
N GLY A 109 3.22 -8.85 -16.00
CA GLY A 109 3.53 -9.24 -14.62
C GLY A 109 2.34 -9.15 -13.68
N LYS A 110 2.62 -8.90 -12.39
CA LYS A 110 1.62 -8.81 -11.33
C LYS A 110 1.05 -7.40 -11.21
N HIS A 111 -0.27 -7.29 -11.29
CA HIS A 111 -1.00 -6.02 -11.20
C HIS A 111 -2.03 -6.05 -10.10
N PRO A 112 -2.17 -4.99 -9.30
CA PRO A 112 -3.14 -4.93 -8.23
C PRO A 112 -4.54 -4.68 -8.80
N ILE A 113 -5.55 -5.31 -8.23
CA ILE A 113 -6.98 -5.14 -8.53
C ILE A 113 -7.70 -4.43 -7.39
N ALA A 114 -7.34 -4.73 -6.16
CA ALA A 114 -7.91 -4.09 -4.97
C ALA A 114 -6.90 -4.10 -3.81
N PHE A 115 -7.01 -3.10 -2.95
CA PHE A 115 -6.32 -3.03 -1.67
C PHE A 115 -7.35 -2.83 -0.58
N ASP A 116 -7.14 -3.47 0.56
CA ASP A 116 -7.93 -3.16 1.75
C ASP A 116 -7.07 -3.25 3.01
N SER A 117 -7.51 -2.57 4.06
CA SER A 117 -6.91 -2.63 5.39
C SER A 117 -7.97 -2.35 6.45
N CYS A 118 -7.94 -3.08 7.56
CA CYS A 118 -8.84 -2.83 8.68
C CYS A 118 -8.07 -2.79 10.00
N LYS A 119 -8.58 -2.03 10.97
CA LYS A 119 -8.06 -2.07 12.34
C LYS A 119 -8.61 -3.31 13.04
N LEU A 120 -7.77 -3.94 13.84
CA LEU A 120 -8.21 -5.02 14.72
C LEU A 120 -9.17 -4.47 15.80
N LEU A 121 -10.19 -5.25 16.12
CA LEU A 121 -11.10 -4.99 17.23
C LEU A 121 -10.37 -5.17 18.57
N PRO A 122 -10.87 -4.58 19.68
CA PRO A 122 -10.23 -4.68 20.99
C PRO A 122 -9.91 -6.12 21.43
N ASP A 123 -10.80 -7.06 21.12
CA ASP A 123 -10.60 -8.47 21.46
C ASP A 123 -9.55 -9.14 20.55
N GLU A 124 -9.52 -8.77 19.26
CA GLU A 124 -8.58 -9.28 18.25
C GLU A 124 -7.15 -8.77 18.45
N LEU A 125 -6.97 -7.62 19.12
CA LEU A 125 -5.64 -7.12 19.50
C LEU A 125 -4.89 -8.10 20.41
N ASN A 126 -5.62 -8.92 21.18
CA ASN A 126 -5.05 -9.89 22.11
C ASN A 126 -4.66 -11.22 21.45
N TYR A 127 -4.95 -11.40 20.16
CA TYR A 127 -4.57 -12.62 19.45
C TYR A 127 -3.05 -12.74 19.32
N GLU A 128 -2.56 -13.98 19.28
CA GLU A 128 -1.17 -14.21 18.92
C GLU A 128 -0.92 -13.88 17.44
N ILE A 129 0.33 -13.61 17.08
CA ILE A 129 0.66 -13.13 15.72
C ILE A 129 0.19 -14.11 14.63
N HIS A 130 0.29 -15.42 14.86
CA HIS A 130 -0.14 -16.43 13.90
C HIS A 130 -1.67 -16.45 13.70
N ASP A 131 -2.43 -16.18 14.77
CA ASP A 131 -3.89 -16.05 14.69
C ASP A 131 -4.29 -14.77 13.95
N LYS A 132 -3.53 -13.68 14.14
CA LYS A 132 -3.73 -12.42 13.39
C LYS A 132 -3.46 -12.61 11.89
N GLU A 133 -2.41 -13.34 11.52
CA GLU A 133 -2.14 -13.70 10.13
C GLU A 133 -3.29 -14.51 9.51
N LEU A 134 -3.78 -15.54 10.21
CA LEU A 134 -4.93 -16.34 9.75
C LEU A 134 -6.20 -15.50 9.63
N LEU A 135 -6.44 -14.60 10.60
CA LEU A 135 -7.55 -13.65 10.56
C LEU A 135 -7.46 -12.75 9.33
N GLY A 136 -6.27 -12.26 8.98
CA GLY A 136 -5.99 -11.51 7.77
C GLY A 136 -6.44 -12.24 6.51
N ILE A 137 -6.06 -13.52 6.38
CA ILE A 137 -6.46 -14.38 5.25
C ILE A 137 -7.98 -14.52 5.19
N VAL A 138 -8.63 -14.91 6.30
CA VAL A 138 -10.08 -15.14 6.34
C VAL A 138 -10.84 -13.85 6.02
N TRP A 139 -10.40 -12.72 6.57
CA TRP A 139 -10.98 -11.42 6.34
C TRP A 139 -10.89 -11.00 4.86
N ALA A 140 -9.71 -11.13 4.24
CA ALA A 140 -9.50 -10.79 2.83
C ALA A 140 -10.36 -11.65 1.89
N LEU A 141 -10.43 -12.96 2.13
CA LEU A 141 -11.26 -13.89 1.35
C LEU A 141 -12.76 -13.56 1.46
N LYS A 142 -13.22 -13.16 2.66
CA LYS A 142 -14.61 -12.71 2.86
C LYS A 142 -14.88 -11.39 2.15
N HIS A 143 -13.96 -10.43 2.27
CA HIS A 143 -14.10 -9.10 1.70
C HIS A 143 -14.16 -9.15 0.15
N TRP A 144 -13.31 -9.94 -0.49
CA TRP A 144 -13.29 -10.11 -1.95
C TRP A 144 -14.03 -11.34 -2.47
N ARG A 145 -14.95 -11.91 -1.68
CA ARG A 145 -15.71 -13.10 -2.05
C ARG A 145 -16.35 -13.00 -3.44
N ALA A 146 -16.89 -11.85 -3.80
CA ALA A 146 -17.51 -11.64 -5.11
C ALA A 146 -16.51 -11.80 -6.28
N PHE A 147 -15.30 -11.24 -6.16
CA PHE A 147 -14.25 -11.42 -7.17
C PHE A 147 -13.79 -12.88 -7.24
N LEU A 148 -13.48 -13.46 -6.08
CA LEU A 148 -12.89 -14.80 -6.00
C LEU A 148 -13.85 -15.88 -6.49
N LEU A 149 -15.15 -15.76 -6.23
CA LEU A 149 -16.16 -16.70 -6.75
C LEU A 149 -16.44 -16.54 -8.24
N SER A 150 -16.06 -15.41 -8.84
CA SER A 150 -16.26 -15.16 -10.27
C SER A 150 -15.14 -15.70 -11.15
N LEU A 151 -14.07 -16.26 -10.58
CA LEU A 151 -12.92 -16.79 -11.33
C LEU A 151 -13.34 -17.96 -12.24
N SER A 152 -12.90 -17.91 -13.49
CA SER A 152 -13.23 -18.91 -14.51
C SER A 152 -12.60 -20.27 -14.21
N ASN A 153 -11.43 -20.28 -13.58
CA ASN A 153 -10.72 -21.48 -13.15
C ASN A 153 -10.39 -21.34 -11.65
N PRO A 154 -11.26 -21.80 -10.75
CA PRO A 154 -10.88 -21.96 -9.37
C PRO A 154 -9.94 -23.17 -9.31
N PHE A 155 -8.69 -22.91 -8.91
CA PHE A 155 -7.60 -23.88 -8.65
C PHE A 155 -6.82 -24.39 -9.87
#